data_AF-A0A846GYN5-F1
#
_entry.id   AF-A0A846GYN5-F1
#
_cell.length_a   1.000
_cell.length_b   1.000
_cell.length_c   1.000
_cell.angle_alpha   90.00
_cell.angle_beta   90.00
_cell.angle_gamma   90.00
#
_symmetry.space_group_name_H-M   'P 1'
#
loop_
_entity.id
_entity.type
_entity.pdbx_description
1 polymer ?
#
loop_
_entity_poly.entity_id
_entity_poly.type
_entity_poly.pdbx_seq_one_letter_code
_entity_poly.pdbx_strand_id
1 'polypeptide(L)' 'MEVPNPIDNSYLIHRKWMTVAIEIAQKAGEAGEVPVGAVIVDSEGKLIATGENRR' A
#
# COMPACT_ATOMS: atom_id res chain seq x y z
N MET A 1 13.26 21.55 -19.01
CA MET A 1 12.76 20.33 -18.35
C MET A 1 11.54 20.74 -17.56
N GLU A 2 10.35 20.31 -17.99
CA GLU A 2 9.15 20.48 -17.17
C GLU A 2 9.33 19.60 -15.93
N VAL A 3 9.37 20.23 -14.75
CA VAL A 3 9.24 19.52 -13.48
C VAL A 3 7.80 19.02 -13.40
N PRO A 4 7.56 17.70 -13.28
CA PRO A 4 6.20 17.19 -13.19
C PRO A 4 5.50 17.82 -11.97
N ASN A 5 4.30 18.34 -12.21
CA ASN A 5 3.44 18.93 -11.20
C ASN A 5 3.24 17.92 -10.05
N PRO A 6 3.60 18.25 -8.79
CA PRO A 6 3.58 17.30 -7.67
C PRO A 6 2.20 16.71 -7.31
N ILE A 7 1.12 17.21 -7.92
CA ILE A 7 -0.24 16.69 -7.75
C ILE A 7 -0.62 15.84 -8.96
N ASP A 8 0.16 14.79 -9.23
CA ASP A 8 -0.30 13.71 -10.08
C ASP A 8 -1.30 12.86 -9.28
N ASN A 9 -2.48 12.57 -9.86
CA ASN A 9 -3.46 11.65 -9.27
C ASN A 9 -2.82 10.30 -8.92
N SER A 10 -1.78 9.89 -9.66
CA SER A 10 -0.98 8.71 -9.35
C SER A 10 -0.39 8.76 -7.94
N TYR A 11 0.16 9.89 -7.49
CA TYR A 11 0.73 10.01 -6.15
C TYR A 11 -0.34 9.82 -5.07
N LEU A 12 -1.51 10.45 -5.22
CA LEU A 12 -2.61 10.32 -4.25
C LEU A 12 -3.15 8.89 -4.19
N ILE A 13 -3.23 8.21 -5.35
CA ILE A 13 -3.62 6.80 -5.44
C ILE A 13 -2.59 5.91 -4.74
N HIS A 14 -1.30 6.07 -5.03
CA HIS A 14 -0.24 5.29 -4.39
C HIS A 14 -0.16 5.56 -2.88
N ARG A 15 -0.28 6.82 -2.45
CA ARG A 15 -0.31 7.18 -1.03
C ARG A 15 -1.46 6.49 -0.30
N LYS A 16 -2.67 6.51 -0.87
CA LYS A 16 -3.84 5.83 -0.30
C LYS A 16 -3.56 4.34 -0.07
N TRP A 17 -3.06 3.65 -1.09
CA TRP A 17 -2.82 2.21 -1.00
C TRP A 17 -1.61 1.85 -0.14
N MET A 18 -0.59 2.69 -0.13
CA MET A 18 0.57 2.51 0.76
C MET A 18 0.18 2.64 2.22
N THR A 19 -0.72 3.58 2.58
CA THR A 19 -1.26 3.65 3.95
C THR A 19 -1.89 2.33 4.38
N VAL A 20 -2.70 1.70 3.53
CA VAL A 20 -3.31 0.39 3.81
C VAL A 20 -2.23 -0.71 3.96
N ALA A 21 -1.24 -0.74 3.08
CA ALA A 21 -0.14 -1.72 3.16
C ALA A 21 0.66 -1.59 4.47
N ILE A 22 0.90 -0.36 4.94
CA ILE A 22 1.59 -0.10 6.22
C ILE A 22 0.74 -0.57 7.41
N GLU A 23 -0.57 -0.33 7.41
CA GLU A 23 -1.45 -0.83 8.48
C GLU A 23 -1.44 -2.36 8.58
N ILE A 24 -1.34 -3.05 7.44
CA ILE A 24 -1.22 -4.50 7.40
C ILE A 24 0.17 -4.94 7.89
N ALA A 25 1.23 -4.27 7.45
CA ALA A 25 2.59 -4.54 7.91
C ALA A 25 2.72 -4.37 9.44
N GLN A 26 2.04 -3.36 10.00
CA GLN A 26 2.00 -3.13 11.44
C GLN A 26 1.36 -4.31 12.18
N LYS A 27 0.26 -4.87 11.68
CA LYS A 27 -0.39 -6.05 12.28
C LYS A 27 0.54 -7.27 12.30
N ALA A 28 1.27 -7.51 11.20
CA ALA A 28 2.29 -8.56 11.18
C ALA A 28 3.37 -8.31 12.26
N GLY A 29 3.88 -7.09 12.36
CA GLY A 29 4.84 -6.72 13.41
C GLY A 29 4.30 -6.91 14.83
N GLU A 30 3.05 -6.54 15.08
CA GLU A 30 2.35 -6.74 16.36
C GLU A 30 2.15 -8.22 16.70
N ALA A 31 2.03 -9.08 15.69
CA ALA A 31 1.98 -10.53 15.84
C ALA A 31 3.37 -11.18 16.04
N GLY A 32 4.46 -10.39 16.01
CA GLY A 32 5.83 -10.89 16.14
C GLY A 32 6.45 -11.38 14.82
N GLU A 33 5.77 -11.18 13.69
CA GLU A 33 6.24 -11.50 12.35
C GLU A 33 7.11 -10.36 11.79
N VAL A 34 7.80 -10.61 10.67
CA VAL A 34 8.46 -9.53 9.91
C VAL A 34 7.37 -8.56 9.39
N PRO A 35 7.48 -7.23 9.63
CA PRO A 35 6.43 -6.27 9.32
C PRO A 35 6.36 -5.98 7.82
N VAL A 36 5.74 -6.89 7.06
CA VAL A 36 5.50 -6.75 5.63
C VAL A 36 4.01 -6.87 5.35
N GLY A 37 3.48 -5.90 4.61
CA GLY A 37 2.10 -5.86 4.15
C GLY A 37 2.04 -5.58 2.66
N ALA A 38 1.04 -6.14 1.99
CA ALA A 38 0.83 -6.02 0.55
C ALA A 38 -0.65 -5.82 0.23
N VAL A 39 -0.91 -5.10 -0.85
CA VAL A 39 -2.26 -4.85 -1.40
C VAL A 39 -2.24 -5.10 -2.91
N ILE A 40 -3.30 -5.71 -3.43
CA ILE A 40 -3.55 -5.88 -4.86
C ILE A 40 -4.78 -5.06 -5.22
N VAL A 41 -4.65 -4.20 -6.23
CA VAL A 41 -5.71 -3.33 -6.72
C VAL A 41 -5.92 -3.56 -8.22
N ASP A 42 -7.15 -3.44 -8.69
CA ASP A 42 -7.45 -3.52 -10.12
C ASP A 42 -7.20 -2.19 -10.85
N SER A 43 -7.41 -2.20 -12.17
CA SER A 43 -7.29 -1.02 -13.03
C SER A 43 -8.32 0.08 -12.74
N GLU A 44 -9.42 -0.24 -12.06
CA GLU A 44 -10.44 0.73 -11.64
C GLU A 44 -10.12 1.34 -10.27
N GLY A 45 -9.02 0.92 -9.65
CA GLY A 45 -8.60 1.39 -8.33
C GLY A 45 -9.43 0.80 -7.20
N LYS A 46 -9.95 -0.42 -7.35
CA LYS A 46 -10.62 -1.18 -6.29
C LYS A 46 -9.68 -2.21 -5.69
N LEU A 47 -9.79 -2.40 -4.36
CA LEU A 47 -9.03 -3.41 -3.63
C LEU A 47 -9.52 -4.82 -4.02
N ILE A 48 -8.61 -5.66 -4.50
CA ILE A 48 -8.85 -7.07 -4.77
C ILE A 48 -8.47 -7.93 -3.56
N ALA A 49 -7.28 -7.69 -2.99
CA ALA A 49 -6.75 -8.51 -1.92
C ALA A 49 -5.73 -7.78 -1.05
N THR A 50 -5.54 -8.28 0.17
CA THR A 50 -4.49 -7.87 1.12
C THR A 50 -3.70 -9.09 1.56
N GLY A 51 -2.45 -8.89 1.98
CA GLY A 51 -1.62 -9.95 2.52
C GLY A 51 -0.58 -9.42 3.50
N GLU A 52 -0.18 -10.27 4.44
CA GLU A 52 0.82 -9.96 5.46
C GLU A 52 1.80 -11.12 5.61
N ASN A 53 3.00 -10.84 6.11
CA ASN A 53 3.93 -11.91 6.46
C ASN A 53 3.35 -12.77 7.58
N ARG A 54 3.58 -14.08 7.51
CA ARG A 54 3.01 -15.06 8.45
C ARG A 54 3.97 -16.23 8.77
N ARG A 55 5.25 -16.07 8.45
CA ARG A 55 6.34 -17.06 8.58
C ARG A 55 7.72 -16.41 8.60
#